data_AF-A0A8B6X574-F1
#
_entry.id   AF-A0A8B6X574-F1
#
_cell.length_a   1.000
_cell.length_b   1.000
_cell.length_c   1.000
_cell.angle_alpha   90.00
_cell.angle_beta   90.00
_cell.angle_gamma   90.00
#
_symmetry.space_group_name_H-M   'P 1'
#
loop_
_entity.id
_entity.type
_entity.pdbx_description
1 polymer ?
#
loop_
_entity_poly.entity_id
_entity_poly.type
_entity_poly.pdbx_seq_one_letter_code
_entity_poly.pdbx_strand_id
1 'polypeptide(L)'
;MTDVARLVVAEMLTAQYIFRGAGRTREEARLALLAGWKLHRDGVVARQPQLAPTLPLPEDMEKHFRIDYAEYEAGIGYRDGQPVSRITVD
;
A
#
# COMPACT_ATOMS: atom_id res chain seq x y z
N MET A 1 8.00 21.04 -20.40
CA MET A 1 6.90 20.27 -19.80
C MET A 1 7.33 19.94 -18.39
N THR A 2 6.66 20.52 -17.40
CA THR A 2 6.95 20.23 -15.98
C THR A 2 6.59 18.78 -15.74
N ASP A 3 7.57 17.97 -15.35
CA ASP A 3 7.33 16.57 -14.95
C ASP A 3 6.41 16.61 -13.74
N VAL A 4 5.16 16.25 -13.96
CA VAL A 4 4.14 16.26 -12.92
C VAL A 4 4.50 15.14 -11.97
N ALA A 5 4.99 15.49 -10.78
CA ALA A 5 5.34 14.50 -9.77
C ALA A 5 4.09 13.65 -9.50
N ARG A 6 4.18 12.33 -9.65
CA ARG A 6 3.07 11.38 -9.42
C ARG A 6 3.20 10.79 -8.04
N LEU A 7 2.09 10.71 -7.32
CA LEU A 7 1.97 9.94 -6.09
C LEU A 7 1.08 8.73 -6.38
N VAL A 8 1.59 7.54 -6.10
CA VAL A 8 0.85 6.29 -6.15
C VAL A 8 0.71 5.77 -4.73
N VAL A 9 -0.51 5.41 -4.34
CA VAL A 9 -0.83 4.76 -3.07
C VAL A 9 -1.33 3.36 -3.39
N ALA A 10 -0.61 2.35 -2.89
CA ALA A 10 -1.05 0.98 -2.84
C ALA A 10 -1.81 0.75 -1.52
N GLU A 11 -2.95 0.08 -1.58
CA GLU A 11 -3.78 -0.28 -0.43
C GLU A 11 -4.13 -1.76 -0.47
N MET A 12 -4.07 -2.42 0.69
CA MET A 12 -4.44 -3.82 0.86
C MET A 12 -5.23 -3.97 2.15
N LEU A 13 -6.43 -4.56 2.01
CA LEU A 13 -7.36 -4.79 3.10
C LEU A 13 -7.26 -6.25 3.57
N THR A 14 -7.07 -6.42 4.87
CA THR A 14 -7.25 -7.70 5.56
C THR A 14 -8.49 -7.61 6.46
N ALA A 15 -8.89 -8.71 7.09
CA ALA A 15 -10.04 -8.71 8.00
C ALA A 15 -9.89 -7.74 9.20
N GLN A 16 -8.67 -7.41 9.61
CA GLN A 16 -8.40 -6.62 10.82
C GLN A 16 -7.55 -5.37 10.58
N TYR A 17 -6.88 -5.28 9.44
CA TYR A 17 -5.89 -4.24 9.16
C TYR A 17 -5.99 -3.73 7.74
N ILE A 18 -5.68 -2.44 7.59
CA ILE A 18 -5.46 -1.77 6.32
C ILE A 18 -3.96 -1.49 6.22
N PHE A 19 -3.31 -2.00 5.18
CA PHE A 19 -1.92 -1.69 4.87
C PHE A 19 -1.87 -0.72 3.70
N ARG A 20 -1.04 0.31 3.82
CA ARG A 20 -0.81 1.30 2.77
C ARG A 20 0.67 1.49 2.53
N GLY A 21 1.02 1.65 1.26
CA GLY A 21 2.35 2.05 0.82
C GLY A 21 2.24 3.17 -0.20
N ALA A 22 3.21 4.07 -0.21
CA ALA A 22 3.24 5.22 -1.10
C ALA A 22 4.56 5.27 -1.86
N GLY A 23 4.50 5.67 -3.13
CA GLY A 23 5.67 5.80 -4.00
C GLY A 23 5.35 6.64 -5.23
N ARG A 24 6.34 6.85 -6.08
CA ARG A 24 6.16 7.55 -7.37
C ARG A 24 5.65 6.62 -8.47
N THR A 25 5.80 5.31 -8.27
CA THR A 25 5.32 4.26 -9.16
C THR A 25 4.48 3.24 -8.39
N ARG A 26 3.70 2.42 -9.12
CA ARG A 26 2.96 1.30 -8.50
C ARG A 26 3.90 0.34 -7.79
N GLU A 27 5.05 0.02 -8.37
CA GLU A 27 6.01 -0.88 -7.73
C GLU A 27 6.62 -0.28 -6.47
N GLU A 28 7.00 1.00 -6.47
CA GLU A 28 7.50 1.67 -5.26
C GLU A 28 6.44 1.65 -4.14
N ALA A 29 5.19 1.98 -4.47
CA ALA A 29 4.08 1.95 -3.51
C ALA A 29 3.80 0.53 -3.00
N ARG A 30 3.87 -0.47 -3.87
CA ARG A 30 3.68 -1.88 -3.56
C ARG A 30 4.75 -2.41 -2.61
N LEU A 31 6.02 -2.12 -2.89
CA LEU A 31 7.14 -2.51 -2.03
C LEU A 31 7.06 -1.85 -0.65
N ALA A 32 6.67 -0.56 -0.60
CA ALA A 32 6.42 0.12 0.66
C ALA A 32 5.30 -0.53 1.49
N LEU A 33 4.21 -0.95 0.83
CA LEU A 33 3.12 -1.69 1.47
C LEU A 33 3.61 -3.03 2.02
N LEU A 34 4.35 -3.81 1.22
CA LEU A 34 4.89 -5.10 1.63
C LEU A 34 5.88 -4.98 2.79
N ALA A 35 6.67 -3.92 2.83
CA ALA A 35 7.56 -3.64 3.96
C ALA A 35 6.76 -3.39 5.26
N GLY A 36 5.64 -2.67 5.17
CA GLY A 36 4.71 -2.48 6.30
C GLY A 36 4.10 -3.79 6.79
N TRP A 37 3.67 -4.66 5.86
CA TRP A 37 3.22 -6.02 6.19
C TRP A 37 4.32 -6.84 6.88
N LYS A 38 5.54 -6.83 6.33
CA LYS A 38 6.67 -7.58 6.89
C LYS A 38 6.94 -7.16 8.34
N LEU A 39 6.99 -5.86 8.62
CA LEU A 39 7.20 -5.34 9.97
C LEU A 39 6.09 -5.80 10.93
N HIS A 40 4.83 -5.76 10.50
CA HIS A 40 3.71 -6.26 11.28
C HIS A 40 3.84 -7.76 11.56
N ARG A 41 4.07 -8.56 10.51
CA ARG A 41 4.24 -10.02 10.60
C ARG A 41 5.36 -10.37 11.57
N ASP A 42 6.53 -9.75 11.42
CA ASP A 42 7.70 -10.01 12.27
C ASP A 42 7.39 -9.66 13.73
N GLY A 43 6.65 -8.56 13.99
CA GLY A 43 6.18 -8.20 15.34
C GLY A 43 5.12 -9.14 15.92
N VAL A 44 4.28 -9.77 15.11
CA VAL A 44 3.35 -10.82 15.57
C VAL A 44 4.12 -12.09 15.91
N VAL A 45 4.99 -12.56 15.01
CA VAL A 45 5.77 -13.79 15.17
C VAL A 45 6.72 -13.70 16.37
N ALA A 46 7.33 -12.54 16.63
CA ALA A 46 8.18 -12.35 17.80
C ALA A 46 7.44 -12.55 19.14
N ARG A 47 6.13 -12.27 19.17
CA ARG A 47 5.28 -12.44 20.36
C ARG A 47 4.57 -13.80 20.38
N GLN A 48 4.28 -14.36 19.21
CA GLN A 48 3.50 -15.59 19.02
C GLN A 48 4.11 -16.43 17.89
N PRO A 49 5.24 -17.12 18.14
CA PRO A 49 5.98 -17.83 17.09
C PRO A 49 5.17 -18.90 16.35
N GLN A 50 4.21 -19.52 17.03
CA GLN A 50 3.31 -20.53 16.47
C GLN A 50 2.45 -20.02 15.31
N LEU A 51 2.28 -18.69 15.16
CA LEU A 51 1.52 -18.08 14.06
C LEU A 51 2.36 -17.91 12.79
N ALA A 52 3.68 -18.14 12.81
CA ALA A 52 4.53 -17.97 11.63
C ALA A 52 4.08 -18.75 10.38
N PRO A 53 3.59 -20.00 10.47
CA PRO A 53 3.10 -20.75 9.31
C PRO A 53 1.76 -20.26 8.77
N THR A 54 0.97 -19.56 9.59
CA THR A 54 -0.37 -19.08 9.20
C THR A 54 -0.34 -17.67 8.61
N LEU A 55 0.80 -16.98 8.68
CA LEU A 55 0.98 -15.62 8.19
C LEU A 55 1.76 -15.63 6.87
N PRO A 56 1.13 -15.22 5.74
CA PRO A 56 1.78 -15.24 4.43
C PRO A 56 3.07 -14.41 4.39
N LEU A 57 4.03 -14.88 3.61
CA LEU A 57 5.24 -14.13 3.32
C LEU A 57 4.91 -12.91 2.43
N PRO A 58 5.69 -11.82 2.49
CA PRO A 58 5.43 -10.62 1.68
C PRO A 58 5.24 -10.89 0.18
N GLU A 59 6.07 -11.77 -0.39
CA GLU A 59 6.03 -12.19 -1.79
C GLU A 59 4.76 -12.98 -2.17
N ASP A 60 4.09 -13.57 -1.18
CA ASP A 60 2.86 -14.35 -1.38
C ASP A 60 1.59 -13.53 -1.13
N MET A 61 1.70 -12.28 -0.67
CA MET A 61 0.54 -11.49 -0.26
C MET A 61 -0.51 -11.34 -1.36
N GLU A 62 -0.09 -11.13 -2.60
CA GLU A 62 -1.01 -10.95 -3.74
C GLU A 62 -1.73 -12.25 -4.14
N LYS A 63 -1.31 -13.41 -3.63
CA LYS A 63 -2.06 -14.66 -3.77
C LYS A 63 -3.26 -14.73 -2.81
N HIS A 64 -3.23 -13.94 -1.74
CA HIS A 64 -4.21 -13.97 -0.65
C HIS A 64 -5.07 -12.71 -0.59
N PHE A 65 -4.53 -11.56 -0.99
CA PHE A 65 -5.18 -10.26 -0.90
C PHE A 65 -5.01 -9.48 -2.18
N ARG A 66 -6.04 -8.71 -2.54
CA ARG A 66 -5.98 -7.75 -3.63
C ARG A 66 -5.26 -6.48 -3.15
N ILE A 67 -4.37 -5.96 -3.99
CA ILE A 67 -3.77 -4.64 -3.81
C ILE A 67 -4.43 -3.68 -4.80
N ASP A 68 -5.11 -2.66 -4.27
CA ASP A 68 -5.68 -1.57 -5.04
C ASP A 68 -4.71 -0.41 -5.13
N TYR A 69 -4.71 0.29 -6.27
CA TYR A 69 -3.83 1.43 -6.52
C TYR A 69 -4.65 2.69 -6.76
N ALA A 70 -4.31 3.75 -6.05
CA ALA A 70 -4.81 5.09 -6.30
C ALA A 70 -3.65 5.99 -6.74
N GLU A 71 -3.89 6.81 -7.76
CA GLU A 71 -2.88 7.66 -8.35
C GLU A 71 -3.32 9.11 -8.31
N TYR A 72 -2.38 9.95 -7.91
CA TYR A 72 -2.58 11.36 -7.68
C TYR A 72 -1.48 12.15 -8.38
N GLU A 73 -1.86 13.29 -8.92
CA GLU A 73 -0.88 14.31 -9.27
C GLU A 73 -0.42 15.01 -7.98
N ALA A 74 0.90 15.00 -7.75
CA ALA A 74 1.54 15.58 -6.58
C ALA A 74 1.63 17.11 -6.71
N GLY A 75 1.46 17.79 -5.59
CA GLY A 75 1.37 19.25 -5.56
C GLY A 75 -0.06 19.78 -5.66
N ILE A 76 -1.07 18.92 -5.75
CA ILE A 76 -2.48 19.35 -5.71
C ILE A 76 -3.03 19.24 -4.29
N GLY A 77 -3.70 20.31 -3.86
CA GLY A 77 -4.30 20.40 -2.53
C GLY A 77 -5.62 19.64 -2.40
N TYR A 78 -6.25 19.82 -1.24
CA TYR A 78 -7.57 19.28 -0.92
C TYR A 78 -8.65 20.33 -1.14
N ARG A 79 -9.84 19.92 -1.60
CA ARG A 79 -11.07 20.72 -1.58
C ARG A 79 -12.17 19.89 -0.94
N ASP A 80 -12.84 20.45 0.06
CA ASP A 80 -13.95 19.79 0.79
C ASP A 80 -13.60 18.39 1.33
N GLY A 81 -12.35 18.20 1.77
CA GLY A 81 -11.87 16.91 2.29
C GLY A 81 -11.56 15.86 1.22
N GLN A 82 -11.66 16.20 -0.07
CA GLN A 82 -11.33 15.32 -1.20
C GLN A 82 -10.05 15.80 -1.89
N PRO A 83 -9.18 14.89 -2.36
CA PRO A 83 -8.07 15.26 -3.23
C PRO A 83 -8.63 15.74 -4.58
N VAL A 84 -8.21 16.91 -5.04
CA VAL A 84 -8.69 17.51 -6.31
C VAL A 84 -8.04 16.85 -7.54
N SER A 85 -7.27 15.78 -7.36
CA SER A 85 -6.35 15.24 -8.37
C SER A 85 -6.35 13.73 -8.53
N ARG A 86 -7.50 13.06 -8.31
CA ARG A 86 -7.59 11.65 -8.67
C ARG A 86 -7.42 11.55 -10.18
N ILE A 87 -6.30 10.98 -10.63
CA ILE A 87 -6.12 10.62 -12.02
C ILE A 87 -7.02 9.41 -12.22
N THR A 88 -8.22 9.62 -12.75
CA THR A 88 -9.10 8.53 -13.17
C THR A 88 -8.43 7.89 -14.37
N VAL A 89 -7.83 6.72 -14.17
CA VAL A 89 -7.39 5.88 -15.29
C VAL A 89 -8.59 4.99 -15.61
N ASP A 90 -9.22 5.25 -16.76
CA ASP A 90 -10.23 4.37 -17.36
C ASP A 90 -9.72 2.92 -17.50
#